data_AF-A0A0Q6LBV6-F1
#
_entry.id   AF-A0A0Q6LBV6-F1
#
_cell.length_a   1.000
_cell.length_b   1.000
_cell.length_c   1.000
_cell.angle_alpha   90.00
_cell.angle_beta   90.00
_cell.angle_gamma   90.00
#
_symmetry.space_group_name_H-M   'P 1'
#
loop_
_entity.id
_entity.type
_entity.pdbx_description
1 polymer ?
#
loop_
_entity_poly.entity_id
_entity_poly.type
_entity_poly.pdbx_seq_one_letter_code
_entity_poly.pdbx_strand_id
1 'polypeptide(L)'
;MKKVALIAVLALSGCAGDRGTYPSLAIRPTEKVGFAEPTPPPPAVAKPDPALDATLASMTAKLRTIVTGFDADAARAERAATAARGRPAGSDPWLTAQTALAALDEWRAQASTLASDASQLASDRAATLAPDYPGVAAMQEAATAEATRQDGVIGRIQASLPAA
;
A
#
# COMPACT_ATOMS: atom_id res chain seq x y z
N MET A 1 -19.99 28.36 -72.35
CA MET A 1 -20.05 28.07 -70.89
C MET A 1 -18.92 27.14 -70.41
N LYS A 2 -18.55 26.08 -71.15
CA LYS A 2 -17.50 25.12 -70.74
C LYS A 2 -16.08 25.69 -70.60
N LYS A 3 -15.73 26.76 -71.33
CA LYS A 3 -14.41 27.42 -71.27
C LYS A 3 -14.24 28.36 -70.06
N VAL A 4 -15.33 28.90 -69.52
CA VAL A 4 -15.30 29.81 -68.34
C VAL A 4 -15.16 29.02 -67.05
N ALA A 5 -15.78 27.84 -66.97
CA ALA A 5 -15.63 26.93 -65.83
C ALA A 5 -14.19 26.41 -65.68
N LEU A 6 -13.45 26.20 -66.77
CA LEU A 6 -12.06 25.72 -66.74
C LEU A 6 -11.10 26.78 -66.17
N ILE A 7 -11.31 28.05 -66.51
CA ILE A 7 -10.51 29.18 -66.00
C ILE A 7 -10.79 29.43 -64.51
N ALA A 8 -12.05 29.27 -64.09
CA ALA A 8 -12.41 29.37 -62.67
C ALA A 8 -11.74 28.29 -61.82
N VAL A 9 -11.63 27.05 -62.30
CA VAL A 9 -10.95 25.96 -61.57
C VAL A 9 -9.43 26.18 -61.46
N LEU A 10 -8.79 26.74 -62.50
CA LEU A 10 -7.35 27.06 -62.50
C LEU A 10 -6.99 28.25 -61.59
N ALA A 11 -7.94 29.16 -61.31
CA ALA A 11 -7.70 30.30 -60.43
C ALA A 11 -7.73 29.95 -58.93
N LEU A 12 -8.23 28.77 -58.53
CA LEU A 12 -8.24 28.33 -57.13
C LEU A 12 -6.92 27.70 -56.64
N SER A 13 -5.95 27.42 -57.52
CA SER A 13 -4.65 26.82 -57.12
C SER A 13 -3.63 27.85 -56.58
N GLY A 14 -4.02 29.11 -56.42
CA GLY A 14 -3.14 30.21 -55.98
C GLY A 14 -2.83 30.26 -54.46
N CYS A 15 -3.49 29.45 -53.63
CA CYS A 15 -3.25 29.42 -52.17
C CYS A 15 -2.05 28.54 -51.73
N ALA A 16 -1.41 27.82 -52.66
CA ALA A 16 -0.19 27.06 -52.40
C ALA A 16 1.07 27.78 -52.91
N GLY A 17 1.05 29.12 -52.90
CA GLY A 17 2.21 29.93 -53.25
C GLY A 17 3.28 29.83 -52.16
N ASP A 18 4.37 29.13 -52.46
CA ASP A 18 5.59 29.12 -51.66
C ASP A 18 6.17 30.54 -51.63
N ARG A 19 5.84 31.31 -50.58
CA ARG A 19 6.21 32.72 -50.41
C ARG A 19 7.11 32.94 -49.19
N GLY A 20 7.67 31.88 -48.61
CA GLY A 20 8.55 31.99 -47.46
C GLY A 20 9.60 30.89 -47.47
N THR A 21 10.82 31.21 -47.05
CA THR A 21 11.85 30.20 -46.79
C THR A 21 11.34 29.24 -45.73
N TYR A 22 10.85 28.06 -46.14
CA TYR A 22 10.43 27.04 -45.19
C TYR A 22 11.64 26.51 -44.43
N PRO A 23 11.51 26.23 -43.12
CA PRO A 23 12.55 25.53 -42.40
C PRO A 23 12.79 24.15 -43.04
N SER A 24 14.05 23.74 -43.09
CA SER A 24 14.41 22.44 -43.65
C SER A 24 13.69 21.30 -42.92
N LEU A 25 13.09 20.38 -43.69
CA LEU A 25 12.58 19.09 -43.20
C LEU A 25 13.70 18.06 -43.02
N ALA A 26 14.96 18.43 -43.26
CA ALA A 26 16.07 17.56 -42.95
C ALA A 26 16.11 17.30 -41.44
N ILE A 27 16.38 16.05 -41.06
CA ILE A 27 16.61 15.63 -39.67
C ILE A 27 17.68 16.55 -39.07
N ARG A 28 17.31 17.23 -37.98
CA ARG A 28 18.22 18.12 -37.27
C ARG A 28 19.28 17.29 -36.54
N PRO A 29 20.53 17.77 -36.38
CA PRO A 29 21.56 17.05 -35.63
C PRO A 29 21.11 16.60 -34.23
N THR A 30 20.33 17.42 -33.52
CA THR A 30 19.75 17.07 -32.20
C THR A 30 18.78 15.89 -32.25
N GLU A 31 18.05 15.70 -33.35
CA GLU A 31 17.09 14.60 -33.51
C GLU A 31 17.79 13.26 -33.81
N LYS A 32 19.10 13.28 -34.07
CA LYS A 32 19.94 12.07 -34.23
C LYS A 32 20.44 11.54 -32.89
N VAL A 33 20.35 12.33 -31.82
CA VAL A 33 20.71 11.90 -30.48
C VAL A 33 19.53 11.12 -29.93
N GLY A 34 19.72 9.84 -29.61
CA GLY A 34 18.66 9.00 -29.10
C GLY A 34 18.13 9.54 -27.76
N PHE A 35 16.81 9.50 -27.58
CA PHE A 35 16.14 9.86 -26.32
C PHE A 35 16.22 8.76 -25.26
N ALA A 36 17.25 7.92 -25.30
CA ALA A 36 17.41 6.87 -24.32
C ALA A 36 17.67 7.51 -22.95
N GLU A 37 16.79 7.22 -21.99
CA GLU A 37 17.00 7.57 -20.59
C GLU A 37 18.37 6.99 -20.16
N PRO A 38 19.25 7.79 -19.55
CA PRO A 38 20.47 7.26 -18.95
C PRO A 38 20.11 6.14 -17.97
N THR A 39 20.88 5.05 -17.97
CA THR A 39 20.69 4.01 -16.96
C THR A 39 20.88 4.63 -15.57
N PRO A 40 19.88 4.56 -14.67
CA PRO A 40 20.02 5.12 -13.35
C PRO A 40 21.19 4.44 -12.62
N PRO A 41 21.91 5.19 -11.76
CA PRO A 41 22.96 4.60 -10.94
C PRO A 41 22.36 3.50 -10.04
N PRO A 42 23.17 2.50 -9.65
CA PRO A 42 22.69 1.48 -8.72
C PRO A 42 22.21 2.12 -7.41
N PRO A 43 21.19 1.55 -6.75
CA PRO A 43 20.69 2.06 -5.49
C PRO A 43 21.82 2.13 -4.46
N ALA A 44 21.84 3.21 -3.69
CA ALA A 44 22.78 3.35 -2.60
C ALA A 44 22.54 2.26 -1.55
N VAL A 45 23.61 1.72 -0.97
CA VAL A 45 23.51 0.75 0.13
C VAL A 45 23.36 1.52 1.44
N ALA A 46 22.38 1.13 2.26
CA ALA A 46 22.23 1.69 3.60
C ALA A 46 23.48 1.42 4.44
N LYS A 47 23.93 2.45 5.15
CA LYS A 47 24.96 2.32 6.18
C LYS A 47 24.31 1.78 7.48
N PRO A 48 25.04 1.05 8.32
CA PRO A 48 24.54 0.67 9.64
C PRO A 48 24.08 1.89 10.45
N ASP A 49 22.91 1.79 11.07
CA ASP A 49 22.30 2.86 11.86
C ASP A 49 21.81 2.30 13.21
N PRO A 50 22.64 2.40 14.26
CA PRO A 50 22.31 1.85 15.58
C PRO A 50 21.05 2.47 16.22
N ALA A 51 20.71 3.71 15.87
CA ALA A 51 19.52 4.37 16.40
C ALA A 51 18.25 3.81 15.74
N LEU A 52 18.29 3.62 14.42
CA LEU A 52 17.21 2.95 13.70
C LEU A 52 17.06 1.49 14.16
N ASP A 53 18.16 0.78 14.34
CA ASP A 53 18.14 -0.60 14.84
C ASP A 53 17.49 -0.68 16.24
N ALA A 54 17.76 0.29 17.12
CA ALA A 54 17.12 0.35 18.43
C ALA A 54 15.60 0.63 18.34
N THR A 55 15.18 1.51 17.43
CA THR A 55 13.76 1.75 17.16
C THR A 55 13.07 0.48 16.65
N LEU A 56 13.69 -0.23 15.69
CA LEU A 56 13.16 -1.48 15.15
C LEU A 56 13.11 -2.58 16.21
N ALA A 57 14.10 -2.66 17.09
CA ALA A 57 14.09 -3.59 18.23
C ALA A 57 12.93 -3.31 19.19
N SER A 58 12.63 -2.04 19.46
CA SER A 58 11.48 -1.62 20.27
C SER A 58 10.15 -2.00 19.61
N MET A 59 9.99 -1.73 18.32
CA MET A 59 8.82 -2.14 17.54
C MET A 59 8.64 -3.67 17.54
N THR A 60 9.73 -4.42 17.36
CA THR A 60 9.73 -5.88 17.42
C THR A 60 9.29 -6.40 18.78
N ALA A 61 9.77 -5.77 19.86
CA ALA A 61 9.35 -6.13 21.22
C ALA A 61 7.85 -5.87 21.45
N LYS A 62 7.33 -4.74 20.96
CA LYS A 62 5.88 -4.43 20.99
C LYS A 62 5.07 -5.45 20.20
N LEU A 63 5.49 -5.79 18.98
CA LEU A 63 4.82 -6.79 18.15
C LEU A 63 4.73 -8.13 18.88
N ARG A 64 5.83 -8.58 19.50
CA ARG A 64 5.82 -9.82 20.29
C ARG A 64 4.85 -9.77 21.45
N THR A 65 4.78 -8.65 22.18
CA THR A 65 3.79 -8.47 23.25
C THR A 65 2.36 -8.61 22.70
N ILE A 66 2.06 -7.93 21.60
CA ILE A 66 0.76 -8.00 20.92
C ILE A 66 0.43 -9.44 20.52
N VAL A 67 1.35 -10.15 19.87
CA VAL A 67 1.16 -11.56 19.46
C VAL A 67 0.86 -12.44 20.67
N THR A 68 1.70 -12.37 21.70
CA THR A 68 1.54 -13.24 22.89
C THR A 68 0.27 -12.93 23.68
N GLY A 69 -0.09 -11.65 23.82
CA GLY A 69 -1.32 -11.22 24.48
C GLY A 69 -2.56 -11.65 23.70
N PHE A 70 -2.56 -11.42 22.38
CA PHE A 70 -3.62 -11.84 21.49
C PHE A 70 -3.84 -13.35 21.55
N ASP A 71 -2.78 -14.16 21.44
CA ASP A 71 -2.93 -15.62 21.43
C ASP A 71 -3.50 -16.17 22.75
N ALA A 72 -3.11 -15.58 23.89
CA ALA A 72 -3.66 -15.94 25.20
C ALA A 72 -5.16 -15.60 25.31
N ASP A 73 -5.55 -14.39 24.91
CA ASP A 73 -6.94 -13.96 24.95
C ASP A 73 -7.79 -14.65 23.87
N ALA A 74 -7.21 -15.01 22.73
CA ALA A 74 -7.89 -15.75 21.66
C ALA A 74 -8.30 -17.13 22.16
N ALA A 75 -7.42 -17.83 22.88
CA ALA A 75 -7.76 -19.11 23.50
C ALA A 75 -8.91 -18.96 24.52
N ARG A 76 -8.98 -17.83 25.24
CA ARG A 76 -10.12 -17.52 26.15
C ARG A 76 -11.40 -17.26 25.36
N ALA A 77 -11.34 -16.46 24.30
CA ALA A 77 -12.48 -16.15 23.46
C ALA A 77 -13.05 -17.40 22.76
N GLU A 78 -12.18 -18.31 22.28
CA GLU A 78 -12.60 -19.59 21.68
C GLU A 78 -13.35 -20.49 22.67
N ARG A 79 -12.90 -20.54 23.94
CA ARG A 79 -13.61 -21.26 25.01
C ARG A 79 -14.96 -20.63 25.31
N ALA A 80 -15.03 -19.30 25.41
CA ALA A 80 -16.27 -18.58 25.64
C ALA A 80 -17.28 -18.78 24.49
N ALA A 81 -16.81 -18.72 23.24
CA ALA A 81 -17.64 -18.97 22.07
C ALA A 81 -18.16 -20.42 22.02
N THR A 82 -17.34 -21.39 22.44
CA THR A 82 -17.79 -22.78 22.57
C THR A 82 -18.87 -22.95 23.64
N ALA A 83 -18.77 -22.24 24.78
CA ALA A 83 -19.82 -22.26 25.80
C ALA A 83 -21.12 -21.57 25.34
N ALA A 84 -21.02 -20.59 24.43
CA ALA A 84 -22.17 -19.90 23.85
C ALA A 84 -22.87 -20.69 22.73
N ARG A 85 -22.28 -21.79 22.23
CA ARG A 85 -22.87 -22.56 21.12
C ARG A 85 -24.27 -23.08 21.46
N GLY A 86 -25.22 -22.82 20.57
CA GLY A 86 -26.63 -23.22 20.74
C GLY A 86 -27.39 -22.45 21.84
N ARG A 87 -26.76 -21.46 22.49
CA ARG A 87 -27.43 -20.55 23.42
C ARG A 87 -28.05 -19.39 22.63
N PRO A 88 -29.19 -18.82 23.05
CA PRO A 88 -29.78 -17.68 22.36
C PRO A 88 -28.87 -16.45 22.48
N ALA A 89 -28.93 -15.56 21.49
CA ALA A 89 -28.31 -14.25 21.57
C ALA A 89 -28.82 -13.48 22.80
N GLY A 90 -27.96 -12.71 23.44
CA GLY A 90 -28.25 -11.99 24.68
C GLY A 90 -28.21 -12.85 25.97
N SER A 91 -28.01 -14.16 25.88
CA SER A 91 -27.77 -14.99 27.08
C SER A 91 -26.39 -14.73 27.71
N ASP A 92 -26.23 -15.04 29.01
CA ASP A 92 -24.95 -14.82 29.71
C ASP A 92 -23.72 -15.45 29.02
N PRO A 93 -23.78 -16.69 28.51
CA PRO A 93 -22.66 -17.27 27.75
C PRO A 93 -22.35 -16.47 26.47
N TRP A 94 -23.39 -15.97 25.78
CA TRP A 94 -23.22 -15.14 24.59
C TRP A 94 -22.58 -13.79 24.93
N LEU A 95 -23.06 -13.10 25.97
CA LEU A 95 -22.48 -11.82 26.43
C LEU A 95 -21.01 -11.98 26.87
N THR A 96 -20.69 -13.11 27.52
CA THR A 96 -19.32 -13.46 27.89
C THR A 96 -18.43 -13.61 26.66
N ALA A 97 -18.92 -14.29 25.60
CA ALA A 97 -18.18 -14.43 24.35
C ALA A 97 -17.99 -13.09 23.63
N GLN A 98 -19.02 -12.24 23.58
CA GLN A 98 -18.92 -10.89 23.01
C GLN A 98 -17.90 -10.02 23.75
N THR A 99 -17.85 -10.11 25.08
CA THR A 99 -16.86 -9.38 25.90
C THR A 99 -15.44 -9.88 25.63
N ALA A 100 -15.27 -11.20 25.46
CA ALA A 100 -13.96 -11.78 25.12
C ALA A 100 -13.51 -11.37 23.70
N LEU A 101 -14.44 -11.28 22.74
CA LEU A 101 -14.17 -10.74 21.40
C LEU A 101 -13.75 -9.27 21.44
N ALA A 102 -14.41 -8.43 22.23
CA ALA A 102 -14.03 -7.03 22.38
C ALA A 102 -12.60 -6.87 22.93
N ALA A 103 -12.14 -7.79 23.78
CA ALA A 103 -10.75 -7.80 24.24
C ALA A 103 -9.76 -8.15 23.11
N LEU A 104 -10.16 -8.99 22.14
CA LEU A 104 -9.34 -9.24 20.95
C LEU A 104 -9.27 -8.04 20.02
N ASP A 105 -10.36 -7.27 19.90
CA ASP A 105 -10.38 -6.05 19.10
C ASP A 105 -9.40 -4.98 19.61
N GLU A 106 -9.12 -4.95 20.91
CA GLU A 106 -8.11 -4.06 21.49
C GLU A 106 -6.69 -4.44 21.01
N TRP A 107 -6.37 -5.74 21.01
CA TRP A 107 -5.09 -6.22 20.46
C TRP A 107 -4.97 -5.94 18.96
N ARG A 108 -6.06 -6.13 18.21
CA ARG A 108 -6.17 -5.83 16.78
C ARG A 108 -5.93 -4.34 16.49
N ALA A 109 -6.46 -3.45 17.32
CA ALA A 109 -6.22 -2.02 17.22
C ALA A 109 -4.74 -1.68 17.48
N GLN A 110 -4.10 -2.32 18.45
CA GLN A 110 -2.67 -2.14 18.72
C GLN A 110 -1.79 -2.66 17.56
N ALA A 111 -2.12 -3.82 16.98
CA ALA A 111 -1.42 -4.36 15.81
C ALA A 111 -1.52 -3.39 14.60
N SER A 112 -2.73 -2.89 14.33
CA SER A 112 -2.97 -1.91 13.26
C SER A 112 -2.21 -0.60 13.46
N THR A 113 -2.15 -0.11 14.71
CA THR A 113 -1.36 1.06 15.08
C THR A 113 0.12 0.82 14.81
N LEU A 114 0.66 -0.32 15.24
CA LEU A 114 2.07 -0.66 14.99
C LEU A 114 2.40 -0.80 13.49
N ALA A 115 1.49 -1.35 12.69
CA ALA A 115 1.65 -1.41 11.24
C ALA A 115 1.63 -0.02 10.58
N SER A 116 0.81 0.88 11.11
CA SER A 116 0.76 2.28 10.68
C SER A 116 2.06 3.02 11.05
N ASP A 117 2.57 2.84 12.27
CA ASP A 117 3.84 3.41 12.72
C ASP A 117 5.02 2.92 11.86
N ALA A 118 5.07 1.62 11.54
CA ALA A 118 6.10 1.06 10.66
C ALA A 118 6.02 1.64 9.24
N SER A 119 4.79 1.88 8.74
CA SER A 119 4.57 2.49 7.43
C SER A 119 4.94 3.97 7.40
N GLN A 120 4.70 4.68 8.50
CA GLN A 120 5.13 6.06 8.65
C GLN A 120 6.66 6.16 8.67
N LEU A 121 7.35 5.27 9.42
CA LEU A 121 8.81 5.20 9.42
C LEU A 121 9.38 4.98 8.00
N ALA A 122 8.79 4.09 7.22
CA ALA A 122 9.20 3.88 5.83
C ALA A 122 8.96 5.12 4.95
N SER A 123 7.83 5.78 5.13
CA SER A 123 7.46 7.01 4.39
C SER A 123 8.42 8.16 4.71
N ASP A 124 8.75 8.36 5.98
CA ASP A 124 9.69 9.41 6.42
C ASP A 124 11.10 9.19 5.84
N ARG A 125 11.54 7.93 5.74
CA ARG A 125 12.80 7.57 5.08
C ARG A 125 12.74 7.84 3.57
N ALA A 126 11.65 7.45 2.92
CA ALA A 126 11.46 7.70 1.49
C ALA A 126 11.43 9.20 1.17
N ALA A 127 10.82 10.02 2.03
CA ALA A 127 10.76 11.48 1.89
C ALA A 127 12.15 12.15 1.92
N THR A 128 13.13 11.51 2.56
CA THR A 128 14.52 12.00 2.62
C THR A 128 15.45 11.30 1.62
N LEU A 129 14.90 10.49 0.71
CA LEU A 129 15.65 9.66 -0.24
C LEU A 129 16.69 8.77 0.46
N ALA A 130 16.38 8.33 1.68
CA ALA A 130 17.25 7.45 2.41
C ALA A 130 17.34 6.09 1.68
N PRO A 131 18.53 5.45 1.64
CA PRO A 131 18.67 4.11 1.09
C PRO A 131 17.72 3.08 1.75
N ASP A 132 17.37 2.05 0.99
CA ASP A 132 16.55 0.96 1.50
C ASP A 132 17.16 0.31 2.74
N TYR A 133 16.35 0.12 3.78
CA TYR A 133 16.77 -0.51 5.03
C TYR A 133 15.97 -1.80 5.24
N PRO A 134 16.57 -2.99 5.09
CA PRO A 134 15.83 -4.26 5.14
C PRO A 134 15.01 -4.45 6.41
N GLY A 135 15.50 -3.98 7.56
CA GLY A 135 14.78 -4.08 8.83
C GLY A 135 13.48 -3.29 8.87
N VAL A 136 13.37 -2.18 8.14
CA VAL A 136 12.13 -1.38 8.06
C VAL A 136 11.08 -2.13 7.26
N ALA A 137 11.44 -2.64 6.08
CA ALA A 137 10.55 -3.43 5.24
C ALA A 137 10.07 -4.70 5.98
N ALA A 138 10.97 -5.41 6.65
CA ALA A 138 10.63 -6.59 7.44
C ALA A 138 9.66 -6.28 8.59
N MET A 139 9.83 -5.14 9.27
CA MET A 139 8.92 -4.72 10.35
C MET A 139 7.54 -4.34 9.82
N GLN A 140 7.45 -3.68 8.67
CA GLN A 140 6.16 -3.40 8.01
C GLN A 140 5.44 -4.69 7.65
N GLU A 141 6.12 -5.62 6.96
CA GLU A 141 5.55 -6.90 6.57
C GLU A 141 5.06 -7.69 7.79
N ALA A 142 5.88 -7.79 8.84
CA ALA A 142 5.52 -8.52 10.05
C ALA A 142 4.31 -7.92 10.78
N ALA A 143 4.25 -6.59 10.92
CA ALA A 143 3.13 -5.92 11.59
C ALA A 143 1.81 -6.04 10.80
N THR A 144 1.86 -5.87 9.47
CA THR A 144 0.69 -6.04 8.60
C THR A 144 0.19 -7.49 8.56
N ALA A 145 1.12 -8.45 8.49
CA ALA A 145 0.78 -9.88 8.53
C ALA A 145 0.09 -10.24 9.86
N GLU A 146 0.57 -9.70 10.98
CA GLU A 146 -0.05 -9.95 12.28
C GLU A 146 -1.44 -9.33 12.38
N ALA A 147 -1.63 -8.08 11.96
CA ALA A 147 -2.96 -7.46 11.95
C ALA A 147 -3.96 -8.29 11.11
N THR A 148 -3.53 -8.76 9.94
CA THR A 148 -4.35 -9.62 9.06
C THR A 148 -4.68 -10.96 9.73
N ARG A 149 -3.72 -11.57 10.43
CA ARG A 149 -3.94 -12.82 11.17
C ARG A 149 -4.98 -12.63 12.27
N GLN A 150 -4.87 -11.54 13.04
CA GLN A 150 -5.80 -11.24 14.14
C GLN A 150 -7.22 -11.02 13.63
N ASP A 151 -7.39 -10.25 12.53
CA ASP A 151 -8.67 -10.06 11.86
C ASP A 151 -9.31 -11.42 11.48
N GLY A 152 -8.52 -12.33 10.89
CA GLY A 152 -8.98 -13.66 10.50
C GLY A 152 -9.41 -14.53 11.68
N VAL A 153 -8.68 -14.45 12.81
CA VAL A 153 -9.02 -15.18 14.04
C VAL A 153 -10.32 -14.63 14.64
N ILE A 154 -10.44 -13.30 14.78
CA ILE A 154 -11.63 -12.64 15.31
C ILE A 154 -12.85 -12.99 14.47
N GLY A 155 -12.75 -12.86 13.14
CA GLY A 155 -13.84 -13.17 12.22
C GLY A 155 -14.30 -14.64 12.32
N ARG A 156 -13.36 -15.58 12.48
CA ARG A 156 -13.67 -17.00 12.68
C ARG A 156 -14.40 -17.26 14.00
N ILE A 157 -14.00 -16.61 15.10
CA ILE A 157 -14.67 -16.76 16.39
C ILE A 157 -16.06 -16.13 16.33
N GLN A 158 -16.19 -14.93 15.78
CA GLN A 158 -17.48 -14.25 15.58
C GLN A 158 -18.45 -15.10 14.75
N ALA A 159 -17.98 -15.71 13.66
CA ALA A 159 -18.81 -16.57 12.82
C ALA A 159 -19.30 -17.86 13.52
N SER A 160 -18.69 -18.24 14.65
CA SER A 160 -19.12 -19.40 15.45
C SER A 160 -20.24 -19.07 16.44
N LEU A 161 -20.56 -17.79 16.63
CA LEU A 161 -21.59 -17.32 17.56
C LEU A 161 -22.96 -17.19 16.88
N PRO A 162 -24.06 -17.36 17.63
CA PRO A 162 -25.39 -16.98 17.19
C PRO A 162 -25.43 -15.50 16.76
N ALA A 163 -26.08 -15.23 15.62
CA ALA A 163 -26.35 -13.86 15.18
C ALA A 163 -27.22 -13.11 16.21
N ALA A 164 -26.94 -11.82 16.37
CA ALA A 164 -27.73 -10.91 17.20
C ALA A 164 -29.10 -10.61 16.60
#